data_AF-A0A934AXF0-F1
#
_entry.id   AF-A0A934AXF0-F1
#
_cell.length_a   1.000
_cell.length_b   1.000
_cell.length_c   1.000
_cell.angle_alpha   90.00
_cell.angle_beta   90.00
_cell.angle_gamma   90.00
#
_symmetry.space_group_name_H-M   'P 1'
#
loop_
_entity.id
_entity.type
_entity.pdbx_description
1 polymer ?
#
loop_
_entity_poly.entity_id
_entity_poly.type
_entity_poly.pdbx_seq_one_letter_code
_entity_poly.pdbx_strand_id
1 'polypeptide(L)'
;MQITIGKILALLTALGYATAMIVNAGNITLDVVMGTAVLLLPLALIWFPDELGSFTGYVGRGSNIDTETPPILVSIAGWFFLVGLPVLLYFLN
;
A
#
# COMPACT_ATOMS: atom_id res chain seq x y z
N MET A 1 1.42 18.95 -2.71
CA MET A 1 1.24 17.71 -1.92
C MET A 1 1.00 18.08 -0.46
N GLN A 2 -0.23 17.94 0.05
CA GLN A 2 -0.55 18.20 1.45
C GLN A 2 -0.30 16.93 2.27
N ILE A 3 0.45 17.05 3.37
CA ILE A 3 0.61 15.96 4.34
C ILE A 3 -0.65 15.91 5.20
N THR A 4 -1.44 14.86 5.05
CA THR A 4 -2.64 14.63 5.85
C THR A 4 -2.35 13.66 7.00
N ILE A 5 -3.21 13.66 8.01
CA ILE A 5 -3.12 12.71 9.15
C ILE A 5 -3.11 11.27 8.64
N GLY A 6 -3.91 10.95 7.62
CA GLY A 6 -3.94 9.61 7.02
C GLY A 6 -2.59 9.17 6.46
N LYS A 7 -1.84 10.07 5.81
CA LYS A 7 -0.50 9.77 5.27
C LYS A 7 0.51 9.49 6.38
N ILE A 8 0.43 10.23 7.49
CA ILE A 8 1.26 10.02 8.68
C ILE A 8 0.94 8.67 9.32
N LEU A 9 -0.34 8.37 9.51
CA LEU A 9 -0.78 7.09 10.08
C LEU A 9 -0.32 5.91 9.21
N ALA A 10 -0.49 6.00 7.89
CA ALA A 10 -0.02 4.95 6.97
C ALA A 10 1.49 4.71 7.08
N LEU A 11 2.29 5.79 7.18
CA LEU A 11 3.74 5.68 7.37
C LEU A 11 4.08 5.00 8.70
N LEU A 12 3.42 5.38 9.79
CA LEU A 12 3.61 4.76 11.11
C LEU A 12 3.24 3.27 11.09
N THR A 13 2.13 2.91 10.45
CA THR A 13 1.71 1.51 10.31
C THR A 13 2.73 0.69 9.49
N ALA A 14 3.21 1.23 8.38
CA ALA A 14 4.23 0.57 7.56
C ALA A 14 5.55 0.36 8.34
N LEU A 15 5.99 1.36 9.11
CA LEU A 15 7.15 1.22 10.00
C LEU A 15 6.91 0.17 11.09
N GLY A 16 5.70 0.12 11.65
CA GLY A 16 5.27 -0.93 12.58
C GLY A 16 5.43 -2.33 11.98
N TYR A 17 4.97 -2.56 10.75
CA TYR A 17 5.16 -3.85 10.08
C TYR A 17 6.63 -4.14 9.76
N ALA A 18 7.38 -3.16 9.26
CA ALA A 18 8.79 -3.32 8.96
C ALA A 18 9.60 -3.76 10.19
N THR A 19 9.39 -3.07 11.32
CA THR A 19 10.02 -3.40 12.60
C THR A 19 9.59 -4.76 13.12
N ALA A 20 8.29 -5.09 13.06
CA ALA A 20 7.79 -6.41 13.46
C ALA A 20 8.42 -7.55 12.66
N MET A 21 8.60 -7.38 11.35
CA MET A 21 9.27 -8.36 10.49
C MET A 21 10.74 -8.56 10.88
N ILE A 22 11.49 -7.48 11.12
CA ILE A 22 12.90 -7.55 11.54
C ILE A 22 13.02 -8.25 12.89
N VAL A 23 12.17 -7.89 13.85
CA VAL A 23 12.21 -8.47 15.20
C VAL A 23 11.84 -9.96 15.18
N ASN A 24 10.85 -10.35 14.37
CA ASN A 24 10.43 -11.75 14.25
C ASN A 24 11.50 -12.61 13.56
N ALA A 25 12.13 -12.09 12.49
CA ALA A 25 13.19 -12.80 11.79
C ALA A 25 14.52 -12.85 12.57
N GLY A 26 14.73 -11.91 13.51
CA GLY A 26 15.96 -11.81 14.31
C GLY A 26 17.19 -11.33 13.53
N ASN A 27 17.09 -11.13 12.21
CA ASN A 27 18.13 -10.60 11.34
C ASN A 27 17.50 -9.97 10.08
N ILE A 28 18.29 -9.21 9.31
CA ILE A 28 17.88 -8.67 8.01
C ILE A 28 18.12 -9.75 6.95
N THR A 29 17.10 -10.54 6.65
CA THR A 29 17.11 -11.55 5.58
C THR A 29 16.52 -10.98 4.29
N LEU A 30 16.70 -11.71 3.17
CA LEU A 30 16.10 -11.34 1.88
C LEU A 30 14.58 -11.21 1.98
N ASP A 31 13.93 -12.11 2.73
CA ASP A 31 12.48 -12.11 2.92
C ASP A 31 11.98 -10.85 3.62
N VAL A 32 12.74 -10.36 4.62
CA VAL A 32 12.43 -9.10 5.33
C VAL A 32 12.56 -7.90 4.39
N VAL A 33 13.60 -7.88 3.55
CA VAL A 33 13.80 -6.82 2.55
C VAL A 33 12.68 -6.83 1.51
N MET A 34 12.29 -8.01 1.03
CA MET A 34 11.18 -8.14 0.08
C MET A 34 9.85 -7.75 0.74
N GLY A 35 9.58 -8.21 1.96
CA GLY A 35 8.38 -7.86 2.71
C GLY A 35 8.27 -6.35 2.97
N THR A 36 9.36 -5.68 3.31
CA THR A 36 9.39 -4.23 3.47
C THR A 36 9.22 -3.48 2.15
N ALA A 37 9.80 -3.98 1.05
CA ALA A 37 9.59 -3.41 -0.27
C ALA A 37 8.11 -3.50 -0.71
N VAL A 38 7.42 -4.59 -0.37
CA VAL A 38 5.98 -4.75 -0.66
C VAL A 38 5.14 -3.67 0.04
N LEU A 39 5.54 -3.18 1.22
CA LEU A 39 4.84 -2.09 1.93
C LEU A 39 4.90 -0.74 1.18
N LEU A 40 5.83 -0.58 0.22
CA LEU A 40 5.90 0.63 -0.60
C LEU A 40 4.68 0.78 -1.51
N LEU A 41 4.07 -0.32 -1.94
CA LEU A 41 2.89 -0.31 -2.79
C LEU A 41 1.66 0.34 -2.11
N PRO A 42 1.21 -0.13 -0.92
CA PRO A 42 0.12 0.55 -0.21
C PRO A 42 0.48 1.98 0.19
N LEU A 43 1.74 2.25 0.56
CA LEU A 43 2.18 3.62 0.86
C LEU A 43 2.06 4.53 -0.35
N ALA A 44 2.47 4.07 -1.54
CA ALA A 44 2.35 4.83 -2.77
C ALA A 44 0.89 5.16 -3.10
N LEU A 45 -0.02 4.18 -2.95
CA LEU A 45 -1.46 4.37 -3.16
C LEU A 45 -2.07 5.42 -2.21
N ILE A 46 -1.61 5.51 -0.96
CA ILE A 46 -2.11 6.48 0.03
C ILE A 46 -1.45 7.87 -0.13
N TRP A 47 -0.17 7.90 -0.51
CA TRP A 47 0.59 9.15 -0.61
C TRP A 47 0.36 9.89 -1.93
N PHE A 48 0.17 9.15 -3.02
CA PHE A 48 0.02 9.68 -4.38
C PHE A 48 -1.30 9.25 -5.04
N PRO A 49 -2.46 9.44 -4.37
CA PRO A 49 -3.73 8.94 -4.89
C PRO A 49 -4.20 9.71 -6.13
N ASP A 50 -3.87 10.99 -6.23
CA ASP A 50 -4.21 11.84 -7.37
C ASP A 50 -3.40 11.45 -8.60
N GLU A 51 -2.09 11.26 -8.43
CA GLU A 51 -1.18 10.89 -9.52
C GLU A 51 -1.49 9.48 -10.03
N LEU A 52 -1.72 8.52 -9.14
CA LEU A 52 -2.06 7.15 -9.53
C LEU A 52 -3.49 7.01 -10.05
N GLY A 53 -4.43 7.80 -9.55
CA GLY A 53 -5.82 7.83 -10.00
C GLY A 53 -6.01 8.48 -11.38
N SER A 54 -5.16 9.46 -11.72
CA SER A 54 -5.14 10.12 -13.02
C SER A 54 -4.59 9.26 -14.17
N PHE A 55 -4.06 8.06 -13.87
CA PHE A 55 -3.52 7.20 -14.91
C PHE A 55 -4.63 6.68 -15.83
N THR A 56 -4.69 7.25 -17.03
CA THR A 56 -5.56 6.80 -18.13
C THR A 56 -4.71 6.19 -19.23
N GLY A 57 -5.10 5.02 -19.73
CA GLY A 57 -4.34 4.34 -20.79
C GLY A 57 -4.55 2.83 -20.81
N TYR A 58 -3.77 2.17 -21.67
CA TYR A 58 -3.82 0.71 -21.83
C TYR A 58 -3.12 0.02 -20.65
N VAL A 59 -3.86 -0.83 -19.91
CA VAL A 59 -3.32 -1.53 -18.72
C VAL A 59 -3.01 -3.00 -19.00
N GLY A 60 -3.01 -3.42 -20.27
CA GLY A 60 -2.88 -4.83 -20.64
C GLY A 60 -4.19 -5.60 -20.53
N ARG A 61 -4.26 -6.76 -21.21
CA ARG A 61 -5.45 -7.61 -21.37
C ARG A 61 -6.65 -6.96 -22.10
N GLY A 62 -6.40 -5.99 -22.98
CA GLY A 62 -7.45 -5.44 -23.84
C GLY A 62 -8.40 -4.46 -23.16
N SER A 63 -8.11 -4.03 -21.93
CA SER A 63 -8.89 -2.99 -21.24
C SER A 63 -8.12 -1.68 -21.23
N ASN A 64 -8.80 -0.62 -21.65
CA ASN A 64 -8.34 0.75 -21.43
C ASN A 64 -8.98 1.26 -20.14
N ILE A 65 -8.23 2.07 -19.39
CA ILE A 65 -8.82 2.95 -18.38
C ILE A 65 -9.26 4.20 -19.12
N ASP A 66 -10.56 4.27 -19.42
CA ASP A 66 -11.20 5.38 -20.12
C ASP A 66 -11.65 6.51 -19.15
N THR A 67 -11.52 6.30 -17.83
CA THR A 67 -11.94 7.27 -16.81
C THR A 67 -10.98 7.25 -15.63
N GLU A 68 -10.60 8.43 -15.16
CA GLU A 68 -9.76 8.58 -13.97
C GLU A 68 -10.42 7.94 -12.74
N THR A 69 -9.61 7.25 -11.94
CA THR A 69 -10.10 6.68 -10.68
C THR A 69 -10.12 7.79 -9.62
N PRO A 70 -11.25 8.01 -8.92
CA PRO A 70 -11.31 8.96 -7.83
C PRO A 70 -10.18 8.73 -6.80
N PRO A 71 -9.43 9.77 -6.39
CA PRO A 71 -8.29 9.65 -5.48
C PRO A 71 -8.64 8.99 -4.14
N ILE A 72 -9.88 9.15 -3.68
CA ILE A 72 -10.41 8.49 -2.48
C ILE A 72 -10.41 6.96 -2.63
N LEU A 73 -10.80 6.42 -3.79
CA LEU A 73 -10.81 4.98 -4.03
C LEU A 73 -9.39 4.41 -4.07
N VAL A 74 -8.44 5.14 -4.66
CA VAL A 74 -7.01 4.76 -4.67
C VAL A 74 -6.46 4.72 -3.25
N SER A 75 -6.78 5.73 -2.44
CA SER A 75 -6.39 5.77 -1.02
C SER A 75 -7.00 4.62 -0.22
N ILE A 76 -8.28 4.30 -0.43
CA ILE A 76 -8.97 3.17 0.21
C ILE A 76 -8.30 1.84 -0.16
N ALA A 77 -7.93 1.65 -1.43
CA ALA A 77 -7.21 0.46 -1.86
C ALA A 77 -5.86 0.32 -1.12
N GLY A 78 -5.12 1.42 -0.98
CA GLY A 78 -3.89 1.43 -0.19
C GLY A 78 -4.11 1.01 1.27
N TRP A 79 -5.16 1.52 1.92
CA TRP A 79 -5.54 1.10 3.28
C TRP A 79 -5.98 -0.36 3.37
N PHE A 80 -6.70 -0.85 2.35
CA PHE A 80 -7.06 -2.26 2.26
C PHE A 80 -5.82 -3.14 2.20
N PHE A 81 -4.81 -2.81 1.39
CA PHE A 81 -3.58 -3.59 1.34
C PHE A 81 -2.73 -3.44 2.61
N LEU A 82 -2.69 -2.26 3.22
CA LEU A 82 -1.88 -2.02 4.41
C LEU A 82 -2.46 -2.66 5.68
N VAL A 83 -3.78 -2.65 5.85
CA VAL A 83 -4.45 -3.09 7.10
C VAL A 83 -5.49 -4.15 6.82
N GLY A 84 -6.36 -3.94 5.83
CA GLY A 84 -7.47 -4.86 5.54
C GLY A 84 -7.01 -6.28 5.22
N LEU A 85 -6.03 -6.44 4.33
CA LEU A 85 -5.54 -7.72 3.87
C LEU A 85 -4.83 -8.50 5.00
N PRO A 86 -3.89 -7.93 5.77
CA PRO A 86 -3.32 -8.61 6.94
C PRO A 86 -4.39 -9.05 7.96
N VAL A 87 -5.37 -8.20 8.24
CA VAL A 87 -6.47 -8.53 9.17
C VAL A 87 -7.33 -9.67 8.62
N LEU A 88 -7.68 -9.65 7.35
CA LEU A 88 -8.44 -10.72 6.70
C LEU A 88 -7.68 -12.05 6.73
N LEU A 89 -6.37 -12.03 6.42
CA LEU A 89 -5.53 -13.23 6.49
C LEU A 89 -5.45 -13.79 7.91
N TYR A 90 -5.39 -12.91 8.92
CA TYR A 90 -5.40 -13.34 10.32
C TYR A 90 -6.70 -14.05 10.72
N PHE A 91 -7.86 -13.62 10.20
CA PHE A 91 -9.15 -14.25 10.52
C PHE A 91 -9.45 -15.52 9.70
N LEU A 92 -8.82 -15.70 8.54
CA LEU A 92 -9.03 -16.85 7.66
C LEU A 92 -8.08 -18.03 7.94
N ASN A 93 -7.11 -17.84 8.83
CA ASN A 93 -6.07 -18.81 9.17
C ASN A 93 -6.22 -19.24 10.63
#